data_AF-A0A8F5C274-F1
#
_entry.id   AF-A0A8F5C274-F1
#
_cell.length_a   1.000
_cell.length_b   1.000
_cell.length_c   1.000
_cell.angle_alpha   90.00
_cell.angle_beta   90.00
_cell.angle_gamma   90.00
#
_symmetry.space_group_name_H-M   'P 1'
#
loop_
_entity.id
_entity.type
_entity.pdbx_description
1 polymer ?
#
loop_
_entity_poly.entity_id
_entity_poly.type
_entity_poly.pdbx_seq_one_letter_code
_entity_poly.pdbx_strand_id
1 'polypeptide(L)'
;MFHLEQALQLALTYILFQFKGSFEKTHDVIRLLDEVIELAKNENLRKIRNDEASTLEVIRESYITSRYFPYSVDKLVVEKAYNVTKAILNELRLVE
;
A
#
# COMPACT_ATOMS: atom_id res chain seq x y z
N MET A 1 -9.28 0.62 7.97
CA MET A 1 -8.97 0.76 6.53
C MET A 1 -8.17 2.02 6.25
N PHE A 2 -8.69 3.23 6.48
CA PHE A 2 -7.95 4.49 6.26
C PHE A 2 -6.49 4.48 6.76
N HIS A 3 -6.26 4.05 8.00
CA HIS A 3 -4.90 4.01 8.55
C HIS A 3 -3.97 2.99 7.87
N LEU A 4 -4.50 1.90 7.30
CA LEU A 4 -3.70 0.94 6.53
C LEU A 4 -3.26 1.54 5.19
N GLU A 5 -4.16 2.26 4.53
CA GLU A 5 -3.85 2.99 3.31
C GLU A 5 -2.80 4.08 3.59
N GLN A 6 -3.00 4.90 4.63
CA GLN A 6 -2.03 5.94 5.00
C GLN A 6 -0.67 5.37 5.43
N ALA A 7 -0.65 4.23 6.14
CA ALA A 7 0.60 3.56 6.49
C ALA A 7 1.35 3.08 5.25
N LEU A 8 0.64 2.47 4.29
CA LEU A 8 1.23 2.04 3.03
C LEU A 8 1.72 3.24 2.20
N GLN A 9 0.93 4.31 2.11
CA GLN A 9 1.30 5.54 1.41
C GLN A 9 2.60 6.13 1.98
N LEU A 10 2.70 6.26 3.30
CA LEU A 10 3.89 6.80 3.96
C LEU A 10 5.13 5.92 3.77
N ALA A 11 4.97 4.60 3.89
CA ALA A 11 6.04 3.64 3.66
C ALA A 11 6.60 3.75 2.23
N LEU A 12 5.73 3.76 1.22
CA LEU A 12 6.14 3.80 -0.18
C LEU A 12 6.78 5.15 -0.54
N THR A 13 6.21 6.26 -0.09
CA THR A 13 6.80 7.59 -0.32
C THR A 13 8.16 7.74 0.35
N TYR A 14 8.35 7.17 1.55
CA TYR A 14 9.66 7.08 2.19
C TYR A 14 10.67 6.32 1.33
N ILE A 15 10.31 5.14 0.82
CA ILE A 15 11.19 4.32 -0.03
C ILE A 15 11.53 5.05 -1.34
N LEU A 16 10.55 5.64 -2.01
CA LEU A 16 10.78 6.43 -3.23
C LEU A 16 11.70 7.62 -2.96
N PHE A 17 11.51 8.30 -1.82
CA PHE A 17 12.40 9.37 -1.39
C PHE A 17 13.83 8.87 -1.19
N GLN A 18 14.05 7.69 -0.61
CA GLN A 18 15.39 7.09 -0.50
C GLN A 18 16.01 6.79 -1.86
N PHE A 19 15.23 6.36 -2.86
CA PHE A 19 15.74 6.05 -4.19
C PHE A 19 16.04 7.30 -5.04
N LYS A 20 15.19 8.33 -4.99
CA LYS A 20 15.20 9.46 -5.94
C LYS A 20 15.38 10.84 -5.31
N GLY A 21 15.31 10.96 -3.98
CA GLY A 21 15.23 12.25 -3.28
C GLY A 21 13.92 13.01 -3.50
N SER A 22 12.94 12.41 -4.17
CA SER A 22 11.60 12.96 -4.44
C SER A 22 10.62 11.84 -4.74
N PHE A 23 9.32 12.13 -4.67
CA PHE A 23 8.24 11.22 -5.02
C PHE A 23 7.09 12.00 -5.66
N GLU A 24 6.28 11.34 -6.49
CA GLU A 24 5.09 11.94 -7.06
C GLU A 24 4.07 12.26 -5.95
N LYS A 25 3.49 13.46 -5.96
CA LYS A 25 2.45 13.87 -4.99
C LYS A 25 1.10 13.25 -5.35
N THR A 26 1.04 11.92 -5.38
CA THR A 26 -0.16 11.13 -5.62
C THR A 26 -0.63 10.45 -4.33
N HIS A 27 -1.94 10.23 -4.22
CA HIS A 27 -2.55 9.38 -3.18
C HIS A 27 -2.83 7.97 -3.68
N ASP A 28 -2.40 7.63 -4.89
CA ASP A 28 -2.57 6.28 -5.43
C ASP A 28 -1.45 5.36 -4.92
N VAL A 29 -1.77 4.60 -3.86
CA VAL A 29 -0.86 3.61 -3.26
C VAL A 29 -0.44 2.48 -4.21
N ILE A 30 -1.26 2.13 -5.21
CA ILE A 30 -0.91 1.09 -6.18
C ILE A 30 0.15 1.63 -7.14
N ARG A 31 -0.04 2.86 -7.63
CA ARG A 31 0.96 3.52 -8.47
C ARG A 31 2.30 3.70 -7.75
N LEU A 32 2.28 4.11 -6.48
CA LEU A 32 3.48 4.21 -5.66
C LEU A 32 4.17 2.85 -5.48
N LEU A 33 3.38 1.78 -5.28
CA LEU A 33 3.90 0.42 -5.13
C LEU A 33 4.55 -0.08 -6.43
N ASP A 34 3.87 0.10 -7.56
CA ASP A 34 4.38 -0.29 -8.88
C ASP A 34 5.70 0.47 -9.18
N GLU A 35 5.79 1.76 -8.85
CA GLU A 35 7.02 2.53 -9.00
C GLU A 35 8.17 1.99 -8.12
N VAL A 36 7.88 1.64 -6.86
CA VAL A 36 8.87 1.01 -5.96
C VAL A 36 9.35 -0.33 -6.52
N ILE A 37 8.44 -1.16 -7.03
CA ILE A 37 8.77 -2.48 -7.62
C ILE A 37 9.74 -2.32 -8.79
N GLU A 38 9.48 -1.38 -9.70
CA GLU A 38 10.33 -1.15 -10.87
C GLU A 38 11.72 -0.63 -10.50
N LEU A 39 11.82 0.27 -9.51
CA LEU A 39 13.10 0.80 -9.06
C LEU A 39 13.93 -0.22 -8.29
N ALA A 40 13.30 -0.95 -7.37
CA ALA A 40 13.95 -1.94 -6.53
C ALA A 40 14.20 -3.26 -7.27
N LYS A 41 13.54 -3.48 -8.42
CA LYS A 41 13.49 -4.76 -9.14
C LYS A 41 13.11 -5.92 -8.21
N ASN A 42 12.12 -5.66 -7.33
CA ASN A 42 11.72 -6.60 -6.29
C ASN A 42 10.58 -7.51 -6.77
N GLU A 43 10.93 -8.73 -7.16
CA GLU A 43 9.97 -9.73 -7.67
C GLU A 43 9.02 -10.27 -6.58
N ASN A 44 9.41 -10.26 -5.31
CA ASN A 44 8.51 -10.65 -4.22
C ASN A 44 7.39 -9.61 -4.05
N LEU A 45 7.72 -8.32 -4.06
CA LEU A 45 6.71 -7.25 -4.06
C LEU A 45 5.81 -7.33 -5.29
N ARG A 46 6.38 -7.61 -6.47
CA ARG A 46 5.61 -7.82 -7.71
C ARG A 46 4.61 -8.96 -7.54
N LYS A 47 5.03 -10.07 -6.95
CA LYS A 47 4.16 -11.21 -6.66
C LYS A 47 3.04 -10.83 -5.69
N ILE A 48 3.37 -10.20 -4.55
CA ILE A 48 2.36 -9.72 -3.58
C ILE A 48 1.35 -8.79 -4.25
N ARG A 49 1.83 -7.83 -5.05
CA ARG A 49 0.98 -6.88 -5.78
C ARG A 49 0.00 -7.56 -6.73
N ASN A 50 0.41 -8.63 -7.40
CA ASN A 50 -0.42 -9.36 -8.34
C ASN A 50 -1.42 -10.28 -7.62
N ASP A 51 -0.93 -11.06 -6.64
CA ASP A 51 -1.75 -12.02 -5.89
C ASP A 51 -2.82 -11.31 -5.04
N GLU A 52 -2.54 -10.09 -4.58
CA GLU A 52 -3.39 -9.32 -3.67
C GLU A 52 -4.07 -8.11 -4.33
N ALA A 53 -4.15 -8.07 -5.65
CA ALA A 53 -4.67 -6.93 -6.42
C ALA A 53 -6.03 -6.43 -5.90
N SER A 54 -7.00 -7.34 -5.67
CA SER A 54 -8.32 -6.97 -5.15
C SER A 54 -8.27 -6.36 -3.74
N THR A 55 -7.36 -6.85 -2.89
CA THR A 55 -7.17 -6.31 -1.53
C THR A 55 -6.56 -4.90 -1.60
N LEU A 56 -5.58 -4.69 -2.48
CA LEU A 56 -4.94 -3.40 -2.71
C LEU A 56 -5.92 -2.36 -3.25
N GLU A 57 -6.85 -2.75 -4.11
CA GLU A 57 -7.94 -1.88 -4.58
C GLU A 57 -8.81 -1.40 -3.40
N VAL A 58 -9.20 -2.30 -2.49
CA VAL A 58 -9.96 -1.93 -1.29
C VAL A 58 -9.16 -0.98 -0.38
N ILE A 59 -7.86 -1.20 -0.25
CA ILE A 59 -6.97 -0.28 0.49
C ILE A 59 -6.97 1.09 -0.19
N ARG A 60 -6.74 1.17 -1.51
CA ARG A 60 -6.70 2.44 -2.27
C ARG A 60 -8.00 3.23 -2.12
N GLU A 61 -9.15 2.59 -2.30
CA GLU A 61 -10.45 3.26 -2.19
C GLU A 61 -10.74 3.75 -0.76
N SER A 62 -10.11 3.16 0.25
CA SER A 62 -10.31 3.55 1.64
C SER A 62 -9.85 4.97 1.98
N TYR A 63 -8.97 5.56 1.16
CA TYR A 63 -8.57 6.97 1.27
C TYR A 63 -9.76 7.91 1.11
N ILE A 64 -10.61 7.69 0.10
CA ILE A 64 -11.77 8.54 -0.18
C ILE A 64 -12.97 8.08 0.66
N THR A 65 -13.26 6.78 0.63
CA THR A 65 -14.49 6.24 1.23
C THR A 65 -14.56 6.45 2.74
N SER A 66 -13.46 6.25 3.47
CA SER A 66 -13.45 6.41 4.93
C SER A 66 -13.61 7.85 5.42
N ARG A 67 -13.35 8.85 4.55
CA ARG A 67 -13.40 10.28 4.93
C ARG A 67 -14.71 10.95 4.53
N TYR A 68 -15.30 10.52 3.43
CA TYR A 68 -16.42 11.26 2.83
C TYR A 68 -17.73 10.47 2.81
N PHE A 69 -17.72 9.18 3.15
CA PHE A 69 -18.89 8.31 3.08
C PHE A 69 -19.07 7.52 4.38
N PRO A 70 -20.30 7.13 4.73
CA PRO A 70 -20.57 6.17 5.80
C PRO A 70 -20.14 4.77 5.34
N TYR A 71 -18.83 4.56 5.29
CA TYR A 71 -18.19 3.36 4.81
C TYR A 71 -17.87 2.43 5.98
N SER A 72 -18.40 1.22 5.92
CA SER A 72 -18.08 0.15 6.88
C SER A 72 -17.58 -1.06 6.10
N VAL A 73 -16.58 -1.73 6.66
CA VAL A 73 -15.90 -2.87 6.03
C VAL A 73 -15.93 -4.03 6.99
N ASP A 74 -16.25 -5.21 6.46
CA ASP A 74 -16.27 -6.43 7.25
C ASP A 74 -14.89 -6.70 7.86
N LYS A 75 -14.89 -7.25 9.09
CA LYS A 75 -13.66 -7.54 9.83
C LYS A 75 -12.70 -8.43 9.04
N LEU A 76 -13.20 -9.43 8.30
CA LEU A 76 -12.37 -10.34 7.49
C LEU A 76 -11.60 -9.57 6.41
N VAL A 77 -12.24 -8.57 5.80
CA VAL A 77 -11.60 -7.72 4.78
C VAL A 77 -10.54 -6.82 5.43
N VAL A 78 -10.81 -6.28 6.62
CA VAL A 78 -9.83 -5.48 7.36
C VAL A 78 -8.61 -6.31 7.77
N GLU A 79 -8.81 -7.53 8.26
CA GLU A 79 -7.73 -8.44 8.63
C GLU A 79 -6.89 -8.86 7.41
N LYS A 80 -7.55 -9.14 6.29
CA LYS A 80 -6.85 -9.43 5.03
C LYS A 80 -6.03 -8.23 4.56
N ALA A 81 -6.61 -7.03 4.56
CA ALA A 81 -5.90 -5.80 4.22
C ALA A 81 -4.70 -5.54 5.14
N TYR A 82 -4.86 -5.75 6.45
CA TYR A 82 -3.78 -5.61 7.42
C TYR A 82 -2.62 -6.57 7.10
N ASN A 83 -2.91 -7.84 6.82
CA ASN A 83 -1.89 -8.83 6.49
C ASN A 83 -1.15 -8.48 5.18
N VAL A 84 -1.86 -7.96 4.17
CA VAL A 84 -1.24 -7.51 2.92
C VAL A 84 -0.34 -6.30 3.14
N THR A 85 -0.82 -5.28 3.87
CA THR A 85 0.01 -4.12 4.24
C THR A 85 1.24 -4.56 5.02
N LYS A 86 1.09 -5.45 6.02
CA LYS A 86 2.22 -5.98 6.78
C LYS A 86 3.20 -6.72 5.88
N ALA A 87 2.74 -7.59 4.98
CA ALA A 87 3.62 -8.32 4.07
C ALA A 87 4.46 -7.39 3.20
N ILE A 88 3.87 -6.31 2.67
CA ILE A 88 4.59 -5.29 1.90
C ILE A 88 5.63 -4.58 2.77
N LEU A 89 5.25 -4.15 3.98
CA LEU A 89 6.17 -3.45 4.89
C LEU A 89 7.33 -4.36 5.35
N ASN A 90 7.08 -5.65 5.57
CA ASN A 90 8.10 -6.64 5.89
C ASN A 90 9.07 -6.85 4.72
N GLU A 91 8.56 -6.99 3.49
CA GLU A 91 9.39 -7.12 2.29
C GLU A 91 10.24 -5.85 2.05
N LEU A 92 9.72 -4.66 2.43
CA LEU A 92 10.45 -3.40 2.45
C LEU A 92 11.37 -3.22 3.67
N ARG A 93 11.40 -4.16 4.61
CA ARG A 93 12.19 -4.14 5.86
C ARG A 93 11.89 -2.92 6.75
N LEU A 94 10.64 -2.48 6.79
CA LEU A 94 10.20 -1.33 7.59
C LEU A 94 9.61 -1.72 8.95
N VAL A 95 9.20 -2.98 9.11
CA VAL A 95 8.67 -3.54 10.37
C VAL A 95 9.12 -5.00 10.53
N GLU A 96 9.07 -5.50 11.77
CA GLU A 96 9.44 -6.87 12.17
C GLU A 96 8.35 -7.93 11.82
#